data_AF-A0AAV9ZWJ6-F1
#
_entry.id   AF-A0AAV9ZWJ6-F1
#
_cell.length_a   1.000
_cell.length_b   1.000
_cell.length_c   1.000
_cell.angle_alpha   90.00
_cell.angle_beta   90.00
_cell.angle_gamma   90.00
#
_symmetry.space_group_name_H-M   'P 1'
#
loop_
_entity.id
_entity.type
_entity.pdbx_description
1 polymer ?
#
loop_
_entity_poly.entity_id
_entity_poly.type
_entity_poly.pdbx_seq_one_letter_code
_entity_poly.pdbx_strand_id
1 'polypeptide(L)'
;MSNPIEVPCKCLPVAAPAAAVPSANFGHTLGSDTSTTSRHILPEEGAWVVFQIDPLASLSEGAREVPEAVEACTRLGCKSYVALVARGEGLYLPWEPYNSYLIRLLQQGEPKGNVQDFLDPAMSMPVFPVTKETHVSGRAPLRSSRMLPWSNCYLSISSGDVVRSPSMWTYDPIEWTIDYDEGTRLRDAMIDDLLAMEDRKYAAMQEHQENIAPLLRPTTVTEDTPSSPHLVFSNGLHAKAMTTVNFTHDLSTVTDLNNAADYYKEVEAIQRYLPQKQFHAATTGLLRPCLHYPRSPSSDTMPDLLSSDPSTSSTALDSAETENRHFLPEIGAWVVLTIDPIASLSEVAREVPEAVEACKRLVNKQYVALVARDEALYLPWAPYNSYLIRLLQQGHPPAVPEKFLDASMSVPVLPTTQETHISGRAPLISSAMLPWSDCFIAFSGDHTVRSPSMWASE
;
A
#
# COMPACT_ATOMS: atom_id res chain seq x y z
N MET A 1 -14.23 -70.70 31.43
CA MET A 1 -14.27 -69.36 30.82
C MET A 1 -13.52 -68.45 31.78
N SER A 2 -12.34 -68.03 31.36
CA SER A 2 -11.26 -67.56 32.22
C SER A 2 -11.43 -66.09 32.59
N ASN A 3 -11.32 -65.79 33.87
CA ASN A 3 -11.26 -64.43 34.42
C ASN A 3 -9.93 -63.75 34.03
N PRO A 4 -9.93 -62.46 33.69
CA PRO A 4 -8.70 -61.72 33.46
C PRO A 4 -8.05 -61.33 34.79
N ILE A 5 -6.73 -61.49 34.81
CA ILE A 5 -5.82 -61.19 35.92
C ILE A 5 -5.58 -59.68 35.95
N GLU A 6 -5.91 -59.06 37.09
CA GLU A 6 -5.53 -57.68 37.42
C GLU A 6 -4.03 -57.61 37.72
N VAL A 7 -3.32 -56.70 37.03
CA VAL A 7 -1.92 -56.38 37.28
C VAL A 7 -1.86 -55.02 37.99
N PRO A 8 -1.27 -54.92 39.20
CA PRO A 8 -1.15 -53.65 39.90
C PRO A 8 0.08 -52.88 39.40
N CYS A 9 -0.16 -51.74 38.74
CA CYS A 9 0.89 -50.76 38.45
C CYS A 9 1.26 -50.01 39.74
N LYS A 10 2.47 -50.30 40.25
CA LYS A 10 3.11 -49.54 41.33
C LYS A 10 3.50 -48.15 40.84
N CYS A 11 2.96 -47.13 41.49
CA CYS A 11 3.44 -45.75 41.41
C CYS A 11 4.84 -45.64 42.03
N LEU A 12 5.81 -45.11 41.27
CA LEU A 12 7.06 -44.56 41.80
C LEU A 12 7.00 -43.03 41.70
N PRO A 13 7.48 -42.29 42.72
CA PRO A 13 7.46 -40.83 42.71
C PRO A 13 8.59 -40.30 41.82
N VAL A 14 8.24 -39.51 40.79
CA VAL A 14 9.22 -38.72 40.03
C VAL A 14 9.38 -37.38 40.73
N ALA A 15 10.58 -37.15 41.25
CA ALA A 15 10.99 -35.89 41.84
C ALA A 15 11.04 -34.79 40.77
N ALA A 16 10.46 -33.64 41.08
CA ALA A 16 10.52 -32.43 40.26
C ALA A 16 11.93 -31.79 40.36
N PRO A 17 12.58 -31.45 39.24
CA PRO A 17 13.72 -30.54 39.27
C PRO A 17 13.22 -29.10 39.20
N ALA A 18 13.61 -28.31 40.20
CA ALA A 18 13.50 -26.86 40.19
C ALA A 18 14.44 -26.30 39.10
N ALA A 19 13.87 -25.74 38.03
CA ALA A 19 14.63 -25.00 37.03
C ALA A 19 14.65 -23.52 37.42
N ALA A 20 15.81 -23.08 37.92
CA ALA A 20 16.16 -21.68 38.06
C ALA A 20 16.33 -21.04 36.67
N VAL A 21 15.75 -19.86 36.48
CA VAL A 21 15.95 -19.00 35.31
C VAL A 21 17.36 -18.41 35.39
N PRO A 22 18.27 -18.64 34.41
CA PRO A 22 19.53 -17.93 34.35
C PRO A 22 19.35 -16.61 33.60
N SER A 23 19.56 -15.50 34.32
CA SER A 23 19.82 -14.19 33.72
C SER A 23 21.12 -14.26 32.91
N ALA A 24 21.02 -14.12 31.59
CA ALA A 24 22.17 -14.03 30.71
C ALA A 24 22.81 -12.64 30.81
N ASN A 25 23.91 -12.55 31.56
CA ASN A 25 24.87 -11.45 31.47
C ASN A 25 25.68 -11.60 30.17
N PHE A 26 25.52 -10.68 29.23
CA PHE A 26 26.39 -10.58 28.06
C PHE A 26 27.72 -9.90 28.44
N GLY A 27 28.76 -10.71 28.62
CA GLY A 27 30.15 -10.24 28.66
C GLY A 27 30.71 -10.09 27.25
N HIS A 28 31.03 -8.86 26.86
CA HIS A 28 31.72 -8.58 25.61
C HIS A 28 33.14 -9.17 25.64
N THR A 29 33.41 -10.12 24.75
CA THR A 29 34.78 -10.46 24.31
C THR A 29 34.89 -10.07 22.84
N LEU A 30 35.75 -9.08 22.58
CA LEU A 30 36.07 -8.55 21.25
C LEU A 30 36.88 -9.61 20.47
N GLY A 31 36.18 -10.44 19.71
CA GLY A 31 36.75 -11.22 18.60
C GLY A 31 36.63 -10.41 17.31
N SER A 32 37.72 -10.27 16.58
CA SER A 32 37.80 -9.59 15.29
C SER A 32 37.13 -10.42 14.20
N ASP A 33 35.88 -10.09 13.85
CA ASP A 33 35.19 -10.71 12.72
C ASP A 33 34.90 -9.71 11.61
N THR A 34 35.06 -10.20 10.39
CA THR A 34 34.71 -9.58 9.11
C THR A 34 33.37 -8.88 9.18
N SER A 35 33.35 -7.60 8.81
CA SER A 35 32.16 -6.74 8.74
C SER A 35 31.11 -7.32 7.79
N THR A 36 30.27 -8.22 8.32
CA THR A 36 28.98 -8.58 7.73
C THR A 36 28.10 -7.35 7.93
N THR A 37 28.04 -6.50 6.92
CA THR A 37 27.15 -5.33 6.91
C THR A 37 25.73 -5.81 7.23
N SER A 38 25.24 -5.42 8.40
CA SER A 38 23.89 -5.74 8.88
C SER A 38 22.89 -5.18 7.87
N ARG A 39 22.37 -6.04 6.98
CA ARG A 39 21.33 -5.65 6.04
C ARG A 39 19.98 -5.73 6.75
N HIS A 40 19.21 -4.65 6.65
CA HIS A 40 17.79 -4.67 6.98
C HIS A 40 17.11 -5.62 5.99
N ILE A 41 16.47 -6.68 6.48
CA ILE A 41 15.69 -7.56 5.62
C ILE A 41 14.23 -7.40 6.03
N LEU A 42 13.59 -6.38 5.45
CA LEU A 42 12.13 -6.35 5.43
C LEU A 42 11.67 -7.35 4.36
N PRO A 43 10.44 -7.88 4.48
CA PRO A 43 9.87 -8.65 3.38
C PRO A 43 9.80 -7.78 2.12
N GLU A 44 10.55 -8.16 1.09
CA GLU A 44 10.56 -7.49 -0.21
C GLU A 44 9.31 -7.88 -1.03
N GLU A 45 8.89 -7.01 -1.96
CA GLU A 45 7.86 -7.37 -2.94
C GLU A 45 8.34 -8.58 -3.75
N GLY A 46 7.44 -9.56 -3.90
CA GLY A 46 7.73 -10.83 -4.55
C GLY A 46 8.41 -11.87 -3.65
N ALA A 47 8.73 -11.56 -2.39
CA ALA A 47 9.28 -12.54 -1.45
C ALA A 47 8.22 -13.50 -0.92
N TRP A 48 8.59 -14.77 -0.80
CA TRP A 48 7.82 -15.74 -0.03
C TRP A 48 8.18 -15.64 1.45
N VAL A 49 7.16 -15.71 2.30
CA VAL A 49 7.29 -15.59 3.74
C VAL A 49 6.44 -16.64 4.45
N VAL A 50 6.95 -17.15 5.56
CA VAL A 50 6.13 -17.74 6.61
C VAL A 50 5.75 -16.63 7.56
N PHE A 51 4.51 -16.62 8.02
CA PHE A 51 4.07 -15.68 9.04
C PHE A 51 3.14 -16.32 10.06
N GLN A 52 3.13 -15.78 11.26
CA GLN A 52 2.21 -16.14 12.33
C GLN A 52 1.56 -14.87 12.85
N ILE A 53 0.25 -14.92 13.10
CA ILE A 53 -0.47 -13.81 13.73
C ILE A 53 0.04 -13.64 15.16
N ASP A 54 0.34 -12.40 15.55
CA ASP A 54 0.51 -12.03 16.95
C ASP A 54 -0.83 -11.49 17.47
N PRO A 55 -1.62 -12.29 18.19
CA PRO A 55 -2.97 -11.90 18.58
C PRO A 55 -2.96 -10.72 19.56
N LEU A 56 -1.95 -10.61 20.43
CA LEU A 56 -1.83 -9.52 21.40
C LEU A 56 -1.37 -8.21 20.73
N ALA A 57 -0.41 -8.29 19.82
CA ALA A 57 0.01 -7.13 19.05
C ALA A 57 -1.05 -6.67 18.04
N SER A 58 -2.00 -7.53 17.68
CA SER A 58 -3.16 -7.20 16.85
C SER A 58 -4.28 -6.45 17.60
N LEU A 59 -4.32 -6.53 18.93
CA LEU A 59 -5.26 -5.75 19.74
C LEU A 59 -4.95 -4.24 19.63
N SER A 60 -6.02 -3.43 19.62
CA SER A 60 -5.90 -1.99 19.80
C SER A 60 -5.42 -1.65 21.22
N GLU A 61 -4.86 -0.46 21.42
CA GLU A 61 -4.36 -0.02 22.72
C GLU A 61 -5.42 -0.18 23.83
N GLY A 62 -6.64 0.32 23.59
CA GLY A 62 -7.74 0.15 24.56
C GLY A 62 -8.20 -1.30 24.77
N ALA A 63 -8.07 -2.18 23.77
CA ALA A 63 -8.40 -3.60 23.95
C ALA A 63 -7.33 -4.33 24.79
N ARG A 64 -6.07 -3.88 24.77
CA ARG A 64 -5.00 -4.45 25.60
C ARG A 64 -5.18 -4.14 27.08
N GLU A 65 -5.96 -3.12 27.42
CA GLU A 65 -6.29 -2.80 28.81
C GLU A 65 -7.41 -3.69 29.37
N VAL A 66 -8.11 -4.45 28.52
CA VAL A 66 -9.20 -5.36 28.93
C VAL A 66 -8.62 -6.75 29.24
N PRO A 67 -8.59 -7.19 30.52
CA PRO A 67 -7.95 -8.46 30.89
C PRO A 67 -8.55 -9.67 30.17
N GLU A 68 -9.87 -9.69 29.95
CA GLU A 68 -10.56 -10.76 29.22
C GLU A 68 -10.09 -10.87 27.76
N ALA A 69 -9.87 -9.74 27.09
CA ALA A 69 -9.39 -9.70 25.71
C ALA A 69 -7.96 -10.22 25.61
N VAL A 70 -7.09 -9.80 26.53
CA VAL A 70 -5.70 -10.27 26.63
C VAL A 70 -5.67 -11.77 26.91
N GLU A 71 -6.45 -12.25 27.87
CA GLU A 71 -6.50 -13.67 28.24
C GLU A 71 -7.04 -14.52 27.08
N ALA A 72 -8.09 -14.05 26.39
CA ALA A 72 -8.63 -14.72 25.22
C ALA A 72 -7.62 -14.78 24.07
N CYS A 73 -6.96 -13.67 23.76
CA CYS A 73 -5.94 -13.60 22.71
C CYS A 73 -4.70 -14.44 23.04
N THR A 74 -4.30 -14.51 24.32
CA THR A 74 -3.18 -15.36 24.77
C THR A 74 -3.49 -16.85 24.59
N ARG A 75 -4.77 -17.25 24.66
CA ARG A 75 -5.21 -18.62 24.40
C ARG A 75 -5.36 -18.95 22.92
N LEU A 76 -5.33 -17.97 22.02
CA LEU A 76 -5.40 -18.23 20.58
C LEU A 76 -4.08 -18.90 20.15
N GLY A 77 -4.15 -20.20 19.89
CA GLY A 77 -3.07 -20.93 19.23
C GLY A 77 -3.03 -20.58 17.75
N CYS A 78 -2.47 -19.42 17.41
CA CYS A 78 -2.35 -18.97 16.02
C CYS A 78 -1.41 -19.88 15.23
N LYS A 79 -1.83 -20.26 14.02
CA LYS A 79 -1.05 -21.14 13.15
C LYS A 79 -0.04 -20.35 12.32
N SER A 80 0.94 -21.05 11.75
CA SER A 80 1.83 -20.49 10.73
C SER A 80 1.22 -20.63 9.35
N TYR A 81 1.32 -19.58 8.55
CA TYR A 81 0.80 -19.50 7.19
C TYR A 81 1.94 -19.13 6.25
N VAL A 82 1.79 -19.48 4.97
CA VAL A 82 2.74 -19.08 3.93
C VAL A 82 2.05 -18.06 3.03
N ALA A 83 2.75 -16.99 2.68
CA ALA A 83 2.25 -15.99 1.76
C ALA A 83 3.34 -15.47 0.82
N LEU A 84 2.88 -14.90 -0.28
CA LEU A 84 3.65 -14.02 -1.13
C LEU A 84 3.42 -12.57 -0.69
N VAL A 85 4.49 -11.80 -0.53
CA VAL A 85 4.40 -10.35 -0.32
C VAL A 85 4.12 -9.69 -1.66
N ALA A 86 2.89 -9.23 -1.86
CA ALA A 86 2.47 -8.65 -3.14
C ALA A 86 2.91 -7.19 -3.29
N ARG A 87 2.98 -6.45 -2.18
CA ARG A 87 3.59 -5.10 -2.09
C ARG A 87 3.73 -4.68 -0.63
N GLY A 88 4.65 -3.77 -0.35
CA GLY A 88 4.59 -2.96 0.87
C GLY A 88 3.37 -2.03 0.80
N GLU A 89 2.66 -1.88 1.91
CA GLU A 89 1.56 -0.92 2.05
C GLU A 89 2.05 0.29 2.83
N GLY A 90 1.75 1.47 2.31
CA GLY A 90 2.27 2.71 2.86
C GLY A 90 3.78 2.84 2.69
N LEU A 91 4.37 3.66 3.55
CA LEU A 91 5.75 4.09 3.44
C LEU A 91 6.57 3.32 4.47
N TYR A 92 7.71 2.75 4.05
CA TYR A 92 8.66 2.22 5.01
C TYR A 92 9.27 3.37 5.82
N LEU A 93 9.00 3.38 7.11
CA LEU A 93 9.57 4.34 8.04
C LEU A 93 10.38 3.56 9.08
N PRO A 94 11.72 3.64 9.08
CA PRO A 94 12.56 2.81 9.96
C PRO A 94 12.35 3.07 11.46
N TRP A 95 11.71 4.18 11.82
CA TRP A 95 11.33 4.50 13.20
C TRP A 95 9.90 4.12 13.55
N GLU A 96 9.04 3.81 12.57
CA GLU A 96 7.71 3.29 12.88
C GLU A 96 7.87 1.89 13.48
N PRO A 97 7.13 1.56 14.55
CA PRO A 97 7.26 0.25 15.17
C PRO A 97 6.72 -0.87 14.27
N TYR A 98 5.90 -0.55 13.26
CA TYR A 98 5.32 -1.52 12.32
C TYR A 98 5.32 -0.99 10.90
N ASN A 99 5.50 -1.89 9.94
CA ASN A 99 5.29 -1.64 8.51
C ASN A 99 4.14 -2.49 7.99
N SER A 100 3.42 -1.99 6.99
CA SER A 100 2.26 -2.65 6.43
C SER A 100 2.61 -3.36 5.13
N TYR A 101 1.95 -4.48 4.86
CA TYR A 101 2.20 -5.33 3.70
C TYR A 101 0.89 -5.89 3.18
N LEU A 102 0.73 -5.84 1.86
CA LEU A 102 -0.29 -6.60 1.17
C LEU A 102 0.25 -8.00 0.92
N ILE A 103 -0.36 -9.00 1.54
CA ILE A 103 0.03 -10.40 1.37
C ILE A 103 -1.00 -11.17 0.53
N ARG A 104 -0.55 -12.27 -0.06
CA ARG A 104 -1.39 -13.27 -0.73
C ARG A 104 -1.09 -14.63 -0.14
N LEU A 105 -2.08 -15.21 0.55
CA LEU A 105 -1.92 -16.51 1.20
C LEU A 105 -1.76 -17.60 0.14
N LEU A 106 -0.72 -18.42 0.33
CA LEU A 106 -0.52 -19.65 -0.41
C LEU A 106 -1.39 -20.73 0.22
N GLN A 107 -2.18 -21.40 -0.62
CA GLN A 107 -2.97 -22.55 -0.18
C GLN A 107 -2.67 -23.77 -1.02
N GLN A 108 -2.80 -24.95 -0.40
CA GLN A 108 -2.68 -26.22 -1.10
C GLN A 108 -4.04 -26.66 -1.62
N GLY A 109 -4.06 -27.12 -2.86
CA GLY A 109 -5.27 -27.47 -3.58
C GLY A 109 -5.93 -26.26 -4.23
N GLU A 110 -6.67 -26.56 -5.29
CA GLU A 110 -7.41 -25.58 -6.07
C GLU A 110 -8.51 -24.95 -5.18
N PRO A 111 -8.61 -23.61 -5.11
CA PRO A 111 -9.66 -22.96 -4.34
C PRO A 111 -11.05 -23.43 -4.78
N LYS A 112 -11.92 -23.65 -3.79
CA LYS A 112 -13.33 -23.92 -4.08
C LYS A 112 -13.99 -22.61 -4.51
N GLY A 113 -14.74 -22.66 -5.60
CA GLY A 113 -15.61 -21.53 -5.98
C GLY A 113 -16.63 -21.24 -4.89
N ASN A 114 -17.02 -19.97 -4.79
CA ASN A 114 -18.11 -19.53 -3.92
C ASN A 114 -19.05 -18.63 -4.72
N VAL A 115 -20.25 -19.13 -5.01
CA VAL A 115 -21.27 -18.41 -5.78
C VAL A 115 -21.70 -17.12 -5.06
N GLN A 116 -21.76 -17.13 -3.73
CA GLN A 116 -22.19 -15.96 -2.95
C GLN A 116 -21.16 -14.82 -3.02
N ASP A 117 -19.88 -15.17 -3.11
CA ASP A 117 -18.79 -14.21 -3.21
C ASP A 117 -18.36 -13.97 -4.67
N PHE A 118 -19.07 -14.57 -5.62
CA PHE A 118 -18.76 -14.53 -7.07
C PHE A 118 -17.36 -15.07 -7.41
N LEU A 119 -16.85 -15.99 -6.59
CA LEU A 119 -15.52 -16.58 -6.74
C LEU A 119 -15.56 -17.85 -7.59
N ASP A 120 -14.67 -17.90 -8.57
CA ASP A 120 -14.45 -19.03 -9.47
C ASP A 120 -13.13 -19.74 -9.12
N PRO A 121 -13.02 -21.08 -9.21
CA PRO A 121 -11.72 -21.74 -9.18
C PRO A 121 -10.74 -21.19 -10.25
N ALA A 122 -11.26 -20.73 -11.40
CA ALA A 122 -10.49 -20.07 -12.44
C ALA A 122 -9.83 -18.75 -12.01
N MET A 123 -10.37 -18.10 -10.97
CA MET A 123 -9.83 -16.88 -10.34
C MET A 123 -8.71 -17.20 -9.33
N SER A 124 -7.83 -18.09 -9.76
CA SER A 124 -6.62 -18.44 -9.03
C SER A 124 -5.45 -18.59 -9.97
N MET A 125 -4.26 -18.48 -9.38
CA MET A 125 -2.99 -18.58 -10.05
C MET A 125 -2.26 -19.81 -9.52
N PRO A 126 -2.04 -20.85 -10.36
CA PRO A 126 -1.23 -21.99 -9.96
C PRO A 126 0.21 -21.56 -9.65
N VAL A 127 0.86 -22.24 -8.71
CA VAL A 127 2.27 -22.00 -8.34
C VAL A 127 3.06 -23.28 -8.57
N PHE A 128 4.23 -23.16 -9.20
CA PHE A 128 5.12 -24.28 -9.46
C PHE A 128 5.79 -24.77 -8.15
N PRO A 129 5.88 -26.09 -7.90
CA PRO A 129 5.53 -27.20 -8.79
C PRO A 129 4.03 -27.55 -8.79
N VAL A 130 3.47 -27.73 -10.00
CA VAL A 130 2.08 -28.17 -10.19
C VAL A 130 1.99 -29.69 -10.34
N THR A 131 0.91 -30.28 -9.81
CA THR A 131 0.60 -31.71 -9.96
C THR A 131 -0.33 -32.00 -11.12
N LYS A 132 -1.17 -31.04 -11.51
CA LYS A 132 -2.05 -31.13 -12.69
C LYS A 132 -1.37 -30.48 -13.89
N GLU A 133 -1.54 -31.06 -15.07
CA GLU A 133 -0.94 -30.56 -16.32
C GLU A 133 -1.46 -29.17 -16.72
N THR A 134 -2.74 -28.87 -16.43
CA THR A 134 -3.38 -27.60 -16.81
C THR A 134 -4.34 -27.10 -15.73
N HIS A 135 -4.18 -25.83 -15.34
CA HIS A 135 -5.16 -25.12 -14.51
C HIS A 135 -6.44 -24.82 -15.31
N VAL A 136 -7.59 -24.71 -14.63
CA VAL A 136 -8.90 -24.52 -15.29
C VAL A 136 -9.00 -23.27 -16.13
N SER A 137 -8.26 -22.21 -15.79
CA SER A 137 -8.19 -20.98 -16.61
C SER A 137 -7.13 -21.03 -17.71
N GLY A 138 -6.37 -22.13 -17.84
CA GLY A 138 -5.25 -22.24 -18.78
C GLY A 138 -4.00 -21.45 -18.37
N ARG A 139 -4.02 -20.78 -17.20
CA ARG A 139 -2.86 -20.01 -16.70
C ARG A 139 -1.66 -20.90 -16.47
N ALA A 140 -0.50 -20.41 -16.90
CA ALA A 140 0.78 -21.04 -16.57
C ALA A 140 1.07 -20.87 -15.06
N PRO A 141 1.74 -21.84 -14.42
CA PRO A 141 2.13 -21.72 -13.00
C PRO A 141 3.14 -20.59 -12.76
N LEU A 142 2.98 -19.83 -11.69
CA LEU A 142 4.01 -18.89 -11.19
C LEU A 142 5.28 -19.64 -10.83
N ARG A 143 6.42 -19.07 -11.19
CA ARG A 143 7.73 -19.63 -10.89
C ARG A 143 8.40 -18.78 -9.81
N SER A 144 8.95 -19.47 -8.81
CA SER A 144 9.83 -18.86 -7.83
C SER A 144 11.30 -19.14 -8.20
N SER A 145 12.19 -18.26 -7.75
CA SER A 145 13.65 -18.39 -7.86
C SER A 145 14.17 -19.72 -7.34
N ARG A 146 13.51 -20.29 -6.34
CA ARG A 146 13.73 -21.64 -5.84
C ARG A 146 12.42 -22.41 -5.86
N MET A 147 12.51 -23.71 -6.08
CA MET A 147 11.33 -24.58 -6.05
C MET A 147 10.73 -24.57 -4.64
N LEU A 148 9.41 -24.33 -4.54
CA LEU A 148 8.70 -24.44 -3.28
C LEU A 148 8.64 -25.91 -2.83
N PRO A 149 8.68 -26.17 -1.50
CA PRO A 149 8.68 -27.54 -0.98
C PRO A 149 7.33 -28.24 -1.14
N TRP A 150 6.25 -27.50 -1.35
CA TRP A 150 4.90 -28.04 -1.56
C TRP A 150 4.53 -28.04 -3.03
N SER A 151 3.75 -29.04 -3.42
CA SER A 151 3.15 -29.11 -4.75
C SER A 151 1.64 -28.86 -4.69
N ASN A 152 1.06 -28.56 -5.86
CA ASN A 152 -0.37 -28.27 -6.01
C ASN A 152 -0.81 -27.02 -5.22
N CYS A 153 -0.04 -25.95 -5.32
CA CYS A 153 -0.29 -24.70 -4.60
C CYS A 153 -0.90 -23.63 -5.51
N TYR A 154 -1.72 -22.75 -4.92
CA TYR A 154 -2.42 -21.70 -5.64
C TYR A 154 -2.45 -20.40 -4.83
N LEU A 155 -2.44 -19.27 -5.53
CA LEU A 155 -2.81 -17.96 -4.99
C LEU A 155 -4.19 -17.60 -5.54
N SER A 156 -5.12 -17.20 -4.67
CA SER A 156 -6.45 -16.73 -5.11
C SER A 156 -6.58 -15.23 -4.91
N ILE A 157 -7.37 -14.57 -5.76
CA ILE A 157 -7.72 -13.15 -5.59
C ILE A 157 -8.36 -12.85 -4.23
N SER A 158 -9.17 -13.77 -3.71
CA SER A 158 -9.87 -13.59 -2.44
C SER A 158 -9.00 -13.87 -1.22
N SER A 159 -7.82 -14.44 -1.40
CA SER A 159 -6.93 -14.88 -0.32
C SER A 159 -5.82 -13.86 -0.06
N GLY A 160 -6.18 -12.58 0.00
CA GLY A 160 -5.29 -11.50 0.36
C GLY A 160 -5.73 -10.80 1.64
N ASP A 161 -4.76 -10.22 2.36
CA ASP A 161 -5.05 -9.29 3.45
C ASP A 161 -3.93 -8.24 3.54
N VAL A 162 -4.23 -7.13 4.20
CA VAL A 162 -3.25 -6.11 4.58
C VAL A 162 -2.88 -6.35 6.03
N VAL A 163 -1.64 -6.79 6.26
CA VAL A 163 -1.10 -7.06 7.59
C VAL A 163 -0.04 -6.03 7.94
N ARG A 164 0.30 -5.93 9.22
CA ARG A 164 1.49 -5.19 9.66
C ARG A 164 2.47 -6.11 10.36
N SER A 165 3.76 -5.84 10.21
CA SER A 165 4.83 -6.55 10.91
C SER A 165 5.70 -5.58 11.67
N PRO A 166 6.22 -5.94 12.84
CA PRO A 166 7.23 -5.15 13.53
C PRO A 166 8.38 -4.77 12.60
N SER A 167 8.89 -3.55 12.74
CA SER A 167 10.12 -3.08 12.11
C SER A 167 11.32 -3.75 12.79
N MET A 168 11.46 -5.06 12.63
CA MET A 168 12.54 -5.84 13.24
C MET A 168 13.62 -6.20 12.23
N TRP A 169 14.83 -6.34 12.77
CA TRP A 169 16.01 -6.79 12.06
C TRP A 169 16.00 -8.31 12.03
N THR A 170 15.67 -8.90 10.89
CA THR A 170 15.84 -10.34 10.69
C THR A 170 17.11 -10.60 9.89
N TYR A 171 17.85 -11.63 10.25
CA TYR A 171 19.03 -12.10 9.52
C TYR A 171 18.70 -13.18 8.49
N ASP A 172 17.43 -13.55 8.37
CA ASP A 172 16.98 -14.62 7.49
C ASP A 172 17.17 -14.19 6.03
N PRO A 173 18.04 -14.85 5.24
CA PRO A 173 18.23 -14.50 3.84
C PRO A 173 16.94 -14.76 3.05
N ILE A 174 16.59 -13.82 2.17
CA ILE A 174 15.48 -14.02 1.24
C ILE A 174 15.92 -15.01 0.17
N GLU A 175 15.51 -16.27 0.31
CA GLU A 175 15.91 -17.34 -0.62
C GLU A 175 14.86 -17.62 -1.70
N TRP A 176 13.58 -17.41 -1.39
CA TRP A 176 12.45 -17.64 -2.30
C TRP A 176 11.80 -16.32 -2.68
N THR A 177 11.91 -15.97 -3.95
CA THR A 177 11.26 -14.79 -4.55
C THR A 177 10.60 -15.17 -5.87
N ILE A 178 9.72 -14.32 -6.39
CA ILE A 178 9.36 -14.30 -7.80
C ILE A 178 10.08 -13.12 -8.46
N ASP A 179 10.41 -13.25 -9.76
CA ASP A 179 10.99 -12.13 -10.48
C ASP A 179 9.94 -11.07 -10.87
N TYR A 180 10.40 -9.98 -11.46
CA TYR A 180 9.54 -8.85 -11.83
C TYR A 180 8.47 -9.23 -12.88
N ASP A 181 8.81 -10.10 -13.83
CA ASP A 181 7.90 -10.52 -14.91
C ASP A 181 6.80 -11.42 -14.34
N GLU A 182 7.16 -12.35 -13.44
CA GLU A 182 6.22 -13.19 -12.70
C GLU A 182 5.32 -12.36 -11.78
N GLY A 183 5.88 -11.33 -11.11
CA GLY A 183 5.12 -10.39 -10.30
C GLY A 183 4.10 -9.59 -11.11
N THR A 184 4.50 -9.11 -12.29
CA THR A 184 3.61 -8.40 -13.22
C THR A 184 2.50 -9.32 -13.73
N ARG A 185 2.85 -10.54 -14.13
CA ARG A 185 1.89 -11.55 -14.59
C ARG A 185 0.86 -11.92 -13.52
N LEU A 186 1.28 -12.04 -12.26
CA LEU A 186 0.36 -12.24 -11.13
C LEU A 186 -0.58 -11.03 -10.98
N ARG A 187 -0.03 -9.81 -11.02
CA ARG A 187 -0.81 -8.58 -10.85
C ARG A 187 -1.87 -8.44 -11.94
N ASP A 188 -1.51 -8.67 -13.20
CA ASP A 188 -2.43 -8.57 -14.34
C ASP A 188 -3.55 -9.61 -14.22
N ALA A 189 -3.22 -10.87 -13.92
CA ALA A 189 -4.21 -11.91 -13.70
C ALA A 189 -5.17 -11.60 -12.53
N MET A 190 -4.67 -10.96 -11.47
CA MET A 190 -5.50 -10.51 -10.35
C MET A 190 -6.41 -9.34 -10.72
N ILE A 191 -5.96 -8.42 -11.57
CA ILE A 191 -6.80 -7.33 -12.06
C ILE A 191 -7.93 -7.91 -12.92
N ASP A 192 -7.60 -8.83 -13.84
CA ASP A 192 -8.60 -9.51 -14.67
C ASP A 192 -9.64 -10.27 -13.82
N ASP A 193 -9.18 -10.99 -12.79
CA ASP A 193 -10.06 -11.70 -11.86
C ASP A 193 -10.97 -10.75 -11.08
N LEU A 194 -10.47 -9.58 -10.68
CA LEU A 194 -11.25 -8.58 -9.96
C LEU A 194 -12.37 -8.03 -10.85
N LEU A 195 -12.02 -7.65 -12.08
CA LEU A 195 -12.98 -7.14 -13.06
C LEU A 195 -14.04 -8.21 -13.39
N ALA A 196 -13.63 -9.45 -13.62
CA ALA A 196 -14.56 -10.54 -13.88
C ALA A 196 -15.49 -10.82 -12.68
N MET A 197 -15.01 -10.66 -11.45
CA MET A 197 -15.83 -10.78 -10.23
C MET A 197 -16.83 -9.63 -10.12
N GLU A 198 -16.41 -8.39 -10.41
CA GLU A 198 -17.28 -7.21 -10.41
C GLU A 198 -18.38 -7.34 -11.48
N ASP A 199 -18.05 -7.76 -12.70
CA ASP A 199 -19.04 -7.97 -13.77
C ASP A 199 -20.11 -8.99 -13.35
N ARG A 200 -19.71 -10.09 -12.70
CA ARG A 200 -20.65 -11.10 -12.17
C ARG A 200 -21.53 -10.52 -11.07
N LYS A 201 -20.99 -9.68 -10.18
CA LYS A 201 -21.76 -8.97 -9.15
C LYS A 201 -22.80 -8.06 -9.77
N TYR A 202 -22.41 -7.25 -10.76
CA TYR A 202 -23.33 -6.35 -11.46
C TYR A 202 -24.43 -7.13 -12.20
N ALA A 203 -24.10 -8.22 -12.88
CA ALA A 203 -25.08 -9.07 -13.55
C ALA A 203 -26.11 -9.66 -12.57
N ALA A 204 -25.68 -10.17 -11.42
CA ALA A 204 -26.58 -10.71 -10.40
C ALA A 204 -27.47 -9.63 -9.76
N MET A 205 -26.95 -8.40 -9.58
CA MET A 205 -27.75 -7.27 -9.12
C MET A 205 -28.82 -6.87 -10.14
N GLN A 206 -28.50 -6.88 -11.43
CA GLN A 206 -29.47 -6.61 -12.49
C GLN A 206 -30.56 -7.68 -12.53
N GLU A 207 -30.21 -8.96 -12.49
CA GLU A 207 -31.17 -10.06 -12.44
C GLU A 207 -32.10 -9.94 -11.22
N HIS A 208 -31.55 -9.58 -10.06
CA HIS A 208 -32.35 -9.34 -8.85
C HIS A 208 -33.32 -8.16 -9.03
N GLN A 209 -32.86 -7.06 -9.63
CA GLN A 209 -33.69 -5.89 -9.90
C GLN A 209 -34.80 -6.19 -10.90
N GLU A 210 -34.51 -6.94 -11.97
CA GLU A 210 -35.50 -7.37 -12.96
C GLU A 210 -36.54 -8.32 -12.37
N ASN A 211 -36.15 -9.18 -11.42
CA ASN A 211 -37.07 -10.06 -10.72
C ASN A 211 -37.98 -9.33 -9.72
N ILE A 212 -37.53 -8.20 -9.14
CA ILE A 212 -38.33 -7.39 -8.22
C ILE A 212 -39.22 -6.38 -8.93
N ALA A 213 -38.79 -5.83 -10.08
CA ALA A 213 -39.52 -4.80 -10.82
C ALA A 213 -41.01 -5.13 -11.11
N PRO A 214 -41.42 -6.38 -11.43
CA PRO A 214 -42.82 -6.74 -11.63
C PRO A 214 -43.67 -6.71 -10.35
N LEU A 215 -43.06 -6.88 -9.18
CA LEU A 215 -43.73 -6.87 -7.87
C LEU A 215 -43.96 -5.45 -7.34
N LEU A 216 -43.23 -4.46 -7.86
CA LEU A 216 -43.39 -3.04 -7.55
C LEU A 216 -44.33 -2.30 -8.50
N ARG A 217 -45.16 -3.03 -9.28
CA ARG A 217 -46.21 -2.37 -10.08
C ARG A 217 -47.07 -1.51 -9.15
N PRO A 218 -47.20 -0.20 -9.42
CA PRO A 218 -47.92 0.69 -8.54
C PRO A 218 -49.39 0.28 -8.53
N THR A 219 -49.86 -0.23 -7.39
CA THR A 219 -51.26 -0.13 -7.04
C THR A 219 -51.57 1.36 -7.10
N THR A 220 -52.52 1.76 -7.95
CA THR A 220 -52.95 3.14 -8.16
C THR A 220 -53.14 3.86 -6.83
N VAL A 221 -52.13 4.60 -6.37
CA VAL A 221 -52.20 5.51 -5.24
C VAL A 221 -51.89 6.89 -5.80
N THR A 222 -52.86 7.76 -5.59
CA THR A 222 -52.92 9.16 -5.97
C THR A 222 -51.65 9.92 -5.62
N GLU A 223 -51.26 10.77 -6.55
CA GLU A 223 -50.10 11.65 -6.58
C GLU A 223 -49.84 12.36 -5.25
N ASP A 224 -48.77 11.97 -4.56
CA ASP A 224 -48.01 12.89 -3.73
C ASP A 224 -46.52 12.60 -3.92
N THR A 225 -45.82 13.64 -4.37
CA THR A 225 -44.46 13.64 -4.92
C THR A 225 -43.41 13.13 -3.92
N PRO A 226 -42.68 12.02 -4.19
CA PRO A 226 -41.52 11.65 -3.40
C PRO A 226 -40.21 12.00 -4.11
N SER A 227 -39.32 12.64 -3.35
CA SER A 227 -37.92 12.93 -3.68
C SER A 227 -37.10 11.65 -3.90
N SER A 228 -36.30 11.62 -4.98
CA SER A 228 -35.43 10.50 -5.36
C SER A 228 -34.48 10.05 -4.25
N PRO A 229 -34.32 8.73 -4.02
CA PRO A 229 -33.28 8.20 -3.15
C PRO A 229 -31.94 8.13 -3.88
N HIS A 230 -30.97 8.95 -3.48
CA HIS A 230 -29.56 8.76 -3.84
C HIS A 230 -29.03 7.53 -3.08
N LEU A 231 -28.80 6.43 -3.80
CA LEU A 231 -28.03 5.28 -3.30
C LEU A 231 -26.54 5.66 -3.25
N VAL A 232 -26.07 6.01 -2.06
CA VAL A 232 -24.64 6.23 -1.78
C VAL A 232 -24.01 4.86 -1.52
N PHE A 233 -23.25 4.36 -2.48
CA PHE A 233 -22.35 3.22 -2.25
C PHE A 233 -21.14 3.72 -1.46
N SER A 234 -21.22 3.61 -0.13
CA SER A 234 -20.04 3.75 0.71
C SER A 234 -19.22 2.47 0.62
N ASN A 235 -18.18 2.45 -0.22
CA ASN A 235 -17.01 1.63 0.04
C ASN A 235 -16.32 2.22 1.29
N GLY A 236 -16.95 2.01 2.44
CA GLY A 236 -16.36 2.33 3.72
C GLY A 236 -15.17 1.41 3.90
N LEU A 237 -13.99 1.86 3.50
CA LEU A 237 -12.76 1.56 4.23
C LEU A 237 -12.96 2.12 5.66
N HIS A 238 -13.83 1.48 6.42
CA HIS A 238 -13.73 1.52 7.86
C HIS A 238 -12.32 1.05 8.16
N ALA A 239 -11.58 1.82 8.95
CA ALA A 239 -10.25 1.47 9.40
C ALA A 239 -10.33 0.17 10.22
N LYS A 240 -10.44 -0.96 9.53
CA LYS A 240 -10.35 -2.31 10.07
C LYS A 240 -8.99 -2.36 10.75
N ALA A 241 -8.97 -2.66 12.05
CA ALA A 241 -7.69 -2.74 12.72
C ALA A 241 -6.84 -3.80 12.02
N MET A 242 -5.61 -3.41 11.70
CA MET A 242 -4.70 -4.25 10.94
C MET A 242 -4.18 -5.38 11.82
N THR A 243 -4.21 -6.59 11.29
CA THR A 243 -3.64 -7.76 11.94
C THR A 243 -2.13 -7.63 11.98
N THR A 244 -1.54 -7.78 13.17
CA THR A 244 -0.10 -7.83 13.35
C THR A 244 0.39 -9.26 13.17
N VAL A 245 1.46 -9.42 12.40
CA VAL A 245 2.10 -10.71 12.12
C VAL A 245 3.60 -10.62 12.33
N ASN A 246 4.24 -11.76 12.58
CA ASN A 246 5.69 -11.89 12.55
C ASN A 246 6.09 -12.70 11.32
N PHE A 247 6.99 -12.15 10.49
CA PHE A 247 7.52 -12.82 9.30
C PHE A 247 8.82 -13.59 9.60
N THR A 248 9.02 -14.67 8.86
CA THR A 248 10.33 -15.32 8.65
C THR A 248 10.43 -15.78 7.19
N HIS A 249 11.64 -15.79 6.65
CA HIS A 249 11.92 -16.29 5.30
C HIS A 249 12.25 -17.79 5.27
N ASP A 250 12.31 -18.45 6.43
CA ASP A 250 12.57 -19.88 6.52
C ASP A 250 11.29 -20.69 6.27
N LEU A 251 11.05 -21.03 5.00
CA LEU A 251 9.94 -21.88 4.58
C LEU A 251 10.03 -23.32 5.12
N SER A 252 11.21 -23.78 5.59
CA SER A 252 11.39 -25.15 6.10
C SER A 252 10.70 -25.38 7.45
N THR A 253 10.32 -24.30 8.14
CA THR A 253 9.56 -24.33 9.40
C THR A 253 8.12 -24.84 9.22
N VAL A 254 7.60 -24.86 8.00
CA VAL A 254 6.25 -25.31 7.69
C VAL A 254 6.33 -26.68 7.03
N THR A 255 5.71 -27.70 7.62
CA THR A 255 5.61 -29.02 6.98
C THR A 255 4.41 -29.08 6.03
N ASP A 256 3.28 -28.53 6.48
CA ASP A 256 1.99 -28.60 5.81
C ASP A 256 1.37 -27.20 5.71
N LEU A 257 0.82 -26.88 4.54
CA LEU A 257 0.17 -25.60 4.31
C LEU A 257 -1.20 -25.55 5.00
N ASN A 258 -1.36 -24.60 5.92
CA ASN A 258 -2.66 -24.33 6.54
C ASN A 258 -3.65 -23.71 5.54
N ASN A 259 -4.93 -24.01 5.73
CA ASN A 259 -5.99 -23.46 4.88
C ASN A 259 -6.16 -21.96 5.14
N ALA A 260 -6.21 -21.15 4.08
CA ALA A 260 -6.40 -19.70 4.20
C ALA A 260 -7.71 -19.31 4.93
N ALA A 261 -8.75 -20.14 4.89
CA ALA A 261 -9.97 -19.90 5.66
C ALA A 261 -9.75 -19.96 7.18
N ASP A 262 -8.77 -20.74 7.67
CA ASP A 262 -8.44 -20.77 9.09
C ASP A 262 -7.77 -19.47 9.53
N TYR A 263 -6.95 -18.86 8.68
CA TYR A 263 -6.39 -17.52 8.92
C TYR A 263 -7.50 -16.49 9.16
N TYR A 264 -8.51 -16.46 8.28
CA TYR A 264 -9.61 -15.50 8.44
C TYR A 264 -10.46 -15.77 9.69
N LYS A 265 -10.62 -17.02 10.13
CA LYS A 265 -11.28 -17.34 11.41
C LYS A 265 -10.48 -16.84 12.61
N GLU A 266 -9.14 -16.97 12.58
CA GLU A 266 -8.26 -16.44 13.62
C GLU A 266 -8.34 -14.91 13.68
N VAL A 267 -8.29 -14.24 12.51
CA VAL A 267 -8.44 -12.79 12.39
C VAL A 267 -9.81 -12.34 12.93
N GLU A 268 -10.89 -13.03 12.56
CA GLU A 268 -12.24 -12.73 13.07
C GLU A 268 -12.32 -12.92 14.59
N ALA A 269 -11.67 -13.97 15.13
CA ALA A 269 -11.63 -14.22 16.57
C ALA A 269 -10.96 -13.07 17.34
N ILE A 270 -9.88 -12.51 16.81
CA ILE A 270 -9.21 -11.33 17.40
C ILE A 270 -10.12 -10.10 17.28
N GLN A 271 -10.77 -9.92 16.12
CA GLN A 271 -11.61 -8.74 15.86
C GLN A 271 -12.82 -8.62 16.78
N ARG A 272 -13.32 -9.73 17.34
CA ARG A 272 -14.40 -9.70 18.34
C ARG A 272 -14.03 -8.93 19.61
N TYR A 273 -12.73 -8.78 19.91
CA TYR A 273 -12.23 -8.07 21.09
C TYR A 273 -11.82 -6.63 20.81
N LEU A 274 -11.80 -6.22 19.55
CA LEU A 274 -11.56 -4.84 19.22
C LEU A 274 -12.81 -4.03 19.59
N PRO A 275 -12.66 -2.87 20.25
CA PRO A 275 -13.79 -2.03 20.54
C PRO A 275 -14.49 -1.71 19.21
N GLN A 276 -15.71 -2.24 19.07
CA GLN A 276 -16.65 -1.77 18.05
C GLN A 276 -16.97 -0.33 18.44
N LYS A 277 -16.11 0.62 18.05
CA LYS A 277 -16.46 2.03 18.19
C LYS A 277 -17.79 2.17 17.46
N GLN A 278 -18.86 2.43 18.22
CA GLN A 278 -20.15 2.85 17.72
C GLN A 278 -19.94 4.18 16.98
N PHE A 279 -19.45 4.12 15.75
CA PHE A 279 -19.36 5.27 14.85
C PHE A 279 -20.73 5.54 14.21
N HIS A 280 -21.81 5.47 15.00
CA HIS A 280 -23.17 5.82 14.55
C HIS A 280 -23.51 7.30 14.78
N ALA A 281 -22.58 8.14 15.26
CA ALA A 281 -22.91 9.51 15.69
C ALA A 281 -22.21 10.66 14.93
N ALA A 282 -21.42 10.42 13.87
CA ALA A 282 -20.60 11.49 13.29
C ALA A 282 -20.63 11.64 11.75
N THR A 283 -21.63 11.09 11.06
CA THR A 283 -21.76 11.28 9.59
C THR A 283 -22.71 12.43 9.21
N THR A 284 -23.28 13.17 10.18
CA THR A 284 -24.22 14.28 9.91
C THR A 284 -23.94 15.56 10.70
N GLY A 285 -22.67 15.93 10.91
CA GLY A 285 -22.36 17.20 11.55
C GLY A 285 -20.94 17.71 11.34
N LEU A 286 -20.80 18.67 10.42
CA LEU A 286 -19.77 19.71 10.37
C LEU A 286 -18.30 19.26 10.52
N LEU A 287 -17.60 19.25 9.38
CA LEU A 287 -16.16 19.49 9.32
C LEU A 287 -15.85 20.82 10.03
N ARG A 288 -15.29 20.74 11.24
CA ARG A 288 -14.48 21.81 11.83
C ARG A 288 -13.04 21.31 12.01
N PRO A 289 -12.02 22.09 11.63
CA PRO A 289 -10.64 21.69 11.75
C PRO A 289 -10.18 21.83 13.21
N CYS A 290 -9.70 20.73 13.80
CA CYS A 290 -8.96 20.77 15.06
C CYS A 290 -7.47 21.00 14.77
N LEU A 291 -7.06 22.25 14.73
CA LEU A 291 -5.70 22.67 15.07
C LEU A 291 -5.81 23.79 16.10
N HIS A 292 -5.78 23.44 17.38
CA HIS A 292 -5.46 24.36 18.46
C HIS A 292 -4.50 23.65 19.41
N TYR A 293 -3.21 23.98 19.31
CA TYR A 293 -2.24 23.73 20.36
C TYR A 293 -2.48 24.72 21.51
N PRO A 294 -2.26 24.33 22.77
CA PRO A 294 -2.48 25.20 23.92
C PRO A 294 -1.45 26.34 23.97
N ARG A 295 -1.95 27.56 24.17
CA ARG A 295 -1.17 28.78 24.39
C ARG A 295 -0.84 28.87 25.88
N SER A 296 0.44 28.89 26.24
CA SER A 296 0.93 29.18 27.60
C SER A 296 0.72 30.66 27.97
N PRO A 297 0.65 31.00 29.27
CA PRO A 297 -0.05 32.19 29.73
C PRO A 297 0.77 33.48 29.73
N SER A 298 0.00 34.56 29.60
CA SER A 298 0.25 36.00 29.79
C SER A 298 1.35 36.42 30.76
N SER A 299 2.17 37.39 30.34
CA SER A 299 2.72 38.42 31.24
C SER A 299 2.10 39.78 30.90
N ASP A 300 1.27 40.28 31.80
CA ASP A 300 0.78 41.66 31.84
C ASP A 300 1.86 42.61 32.39
N THR A 301 2.06 43.74 31.70
CA THR A 301 2.40 45.12 32.15
C THR A 301 3.06 45.82 30.94
N MET A 302 2.74 47.04 30.47
CA MET A 302 2.32 48.31 31.09
C MET A 302 2.06 49.35 29.94
N PRO A 303 1.72 50.63 30.16
CA PRO A 303 0.42 51.24 29.81
C PRO A 303 0.42 52.20 28.59
N ASP A 304 -0.82 52.65 28.28
CA ASP A 304 -1.23 53.84 27.53
C ASP A 304 -0.25 55.02 27.53
N LEU A 305 -0.08 55.67 26.37
CA LEU A 305 -0.26 57.13 26.22
C LEU A 305 -0.58 57.52 24.76
N LEU A 306 -1.62 58.35 24.64
CA LEU A 306 -2.20 58.98 23.45
C LEU A 306 -1.36 60.15 22.88
N SER A 307 -1.78 60.63 21.69
CA SER A 307 -1.48 61.91 21.01
C SER A 307 -0.43 61.81 19.90
N SER A 308 -0.58 62.26 18.65
CA SER A 308 -1.55 63.16 17.97
C SER A 308 -1.20 63.21 16.45
N ASP A 309 -2.21 63.16 15.57
CA ASP A 309 -2.49 63.97 14.34
C ASP A 309 -1.35 64.55 13.41
N PRO A 310 -1.64 64.93 12.14
CA PRO A 310 -1.67 64.09 10.94
C PRO A 310 -0.74 64.63 9.81
N SER A 311 -0.83 64.02 8.63
CA SER A 311 -0.27 64.44 7.32
C SER A 311 1.17 64.03 7.01
N THR A 312 1.35 63.06 6.09
CA THR A 312 2.02 63.26 4.79
C THR A 312 2.04 61.97 3.97
N SER A 313 1.76 62.12 2.67
CA SER A 313 2.36 61.37 1.57
C SER A 313 2.21 59.83 1.54
N SER A 314 1.22 59.39 0.77
CA SER A 314 1.12 58.07 0.16
C SER A 314 2.40 57.69 -0.59
N THR A 315 3.19 56.78 -0.03
CA THR A 315 4.20 55.99 -0.76
C THR A 315 4.21 54.55 -0.25
N ALA A 316 3.83 53.65 -1.16
CA ALA A 316 4.26 52.26 -1.31
C ALA A 316 4.83 51.55 -0.06
N LEU A 317 4.01 50.72 0.57
CA LEU A 317 4.45 49.60 1.41
C LEU A 317 3.29 48.60 1.49
N ASP A 318 3.14 47.82 0.43
CA ASP A 318 2.47 46.53 0.47
C ASP A 318 3.25 45.63 -0.48
N SER A 319 3.52 44.39 -0.07
CA SER A 319 4.30 43.34 -0.76
C SER A 319 5.78 43.22 -0.38
N ALA A 320 6.10 42.81 0.85
CA ALA A 320 7.41 42.23 1.16
C ALA A 320 7.41 41.24 2.34
N GLU A 321 6.31 40.50 2.54
CA GLU A 321 6.32 39.28 3.36
C GLU A 321 5.82 38.10 2.51
N THR A 322 6.58 37.78 1.46
CA THR A 322 6.53 36.42 0.89
C THR A 322 7.11 35.49 1.94
N GLU A 323 6.22 34.89 2.74
CA GLU A 323 6.52 33.69 3.53
C GLU A 323 7.35 32.74 2.67
N ASN A 324 8.54 32.36 3.15
CA ASN A 324 9.37 31.30 2.58
C ASN A 324 8.63 29.97 2.69
N ARG A 325 7.64 29.75 1.82
CA ARG A 325 6.95 28.47 1.69
C ARG A 325 7.83 27.54 0.89
N HIS A 326 8.18 26.43 1.51
CA HIS A 326 8.92 25.34 0.89
C HIS A 326 8.18 24.86 -0.37
N PHE A 327 8.71 25.12 -1.56
CA PHE A 327 8.10 24.69 -2.81
C PHE A 327 8.51 23.25 -3.13
N LEU A 328 7.85 22.30 -2.49
CA LEU A 328 7.78 20.95 -3.03
C LEU A 328 6.64 20.92 -4.05
N PRO A 329 6.84 20.33 -5.24
CA PRO A 329 5.75 20.12 -6.17
C PRO A 329 4.65 19.25 -5.55
N GLU A 330 3.42 19.74 -5.54
CA GLU A 330 2.26 18.94 -5.11
C GLU A 330 1.85 17.94 -6.20
N ILE A 331 1.32 16.78 -5.80
CA ILE A 331 0.70 15.84 -6.75
C ILE A 331 -0.46 16.53 -7.47
N GLY A 332 -0.48 16.41 -8.79
CA GLY A 332 -1.44 17.08 -9.67
C GLY A 332 -1.01 18.49 -10.09
N ALA A 333 0.10 19.03 -9.56
CA ALA A 333 0.61 20.32 -9.99
C ALA A 333 1.33 20.24 -11.34
N TRP A 334 1.20 21.31 -12.13
CA TRP A 334 2.06 21.55 -13.29
C TRP A 334 3.35 22.21 -12.84
N VAL A 335 4.48 21.64 -13.27
CA VAL A 335 5.81 22.16 -12.97
C VAL A 335 6.57 22.48 -14.24
N VAL A 336 7.42 23.51 -14.15
CA VAL A 336 8.49 23.74 -15.10
C VAL A 336 9.77 23.21 -14.47
N LEU A 337 10.43 22.27 -15.14
CA LEU A 337 11.67 21.68 -14.65
C LEU A 337 12.82 21.89 -15.63
N THR A 338 14.01 21.99 -15.07
CA THR A 338 15.28 21.99 -15.79
C THR A 338 16.10 20.80 -15.33
N ILE A 339 16.67 20.05 -16.26
CA ILE A 339 17.54 18.93 -15.93
C ILE A 339 18.94 19.49 -15.66
N ASP A 340 19.50 19.17 -14.48
CA ASP A 340 20.93 19.34 -14.23
C ASP A 340 21.65 18.07 -14.70
N PRO A 341 22.38 18.13 -15.84
CA PRO A 341 22.99 16.95 -16.42
C PRO A 341 24.12 16.38 -15.54
N ILE A 342 24.81 17.21 -14.75
CA ILE A 342 25.91 16.77 -13.89
C ILE A 342 25.36 16.15 -12.61
N ALA A 343 24.36 16.77 -11.99
CA ALA A 343 23.68 16.18 -10.83
C ALA A 343 22.94 14.88 -11.18
N SER A 344 22.57 14.69 -12.46
CA SER A 344 21.93 13.47 -12.94
C SER A 344 22.89 12.28 -13.12
N LEU A 345 24.21 12.51 -13.17
CA LEU A 345 25.19 11.43 -13.24
C LEU A 345 25.16 10.56 -11.97
N SER A 346 25.43 9.26 -12.13
CA SER A 346 25.71 8.39 -10.99
C SER A 346 27.01 8.80 -10.30
N GLU A 347 27.20 8.39 -9.04
CA GLU A 347 28.43 8.71 -8.29
C GLU A 347 29.69 8.28 -9.06
N VAL A 348 29.69 7.04 -9.56
CA VAL A 348 30.77 6.50 -10.39
C VAL A 348 31.00 7.33 -11.67
N ALA A 349 29.93 7.76 -12.33
CA ALA A 349 30.06 8.53 -13.57
C ALA A 349 30.54 9.98 -13.33
N ARG A 350 30.31 10.55 -12.14
CA ARG A 350 30.85 11.88 -11.79
C ARG A 350 32.36 11.88 -11.59
N GLU A 351 32.94 10.73 -11.26
CA GLU A 351 34.40 10.58 -11.14
C GLU A 351 35.10 10.50 -12.50
N VAL A 352 34.36 10.28 -13.60
CA VAL A 352 34.89 10.21 -14.96
C VAL A 352 34.91 11.61 -15.59
N PRO A 353 36.09 12.24 -15.81
CA PRO A 353 36.17 13.63 -16.30
C PRO A 353 35.51 13.82 -17.66
N GLU A 354 35.62 12.82 -18.54
CA GLU A 354 35.03 12.85 -19.88
C GLU A 354 33.49 12.92 -19.82
N ALA A 355 32.86 12.20 -18.88
CA ALA A 355 31.41 12.22 -18.70
C ALA A 355 30.93 13.57 -18.16
N VAL A 356 31.67 14.16 -17.21
CA VAL A 356 31.38 15.50 -16.68
C VAL A 356 31.53 16.55 -17.77
N GLU A 357 32.61 16.52 -18.55
CA GLU A 357 32.80 17.45 -19.67
C GLU A 357 31.74 17.27 -20.77
N ALA A 358 31.28 16.04 -21.02
CA ALA A 358 30.15 15.80 -21.91
C ALA A 358 28.86 16.42 -21.39
N CYS A 359 28.57 16.29 -20.09
CA CYS A 359 27.41 16.89 -19.44
C CYS A 359 27.44 18.42 -19.47
N LYS A 360 28.63 19.04 -19.30
CA LYS A 360 28.81 20.49 -19.41
C LYS A 360 28.48 21.06 -20.79
N ARG A 361 28.61 20.24 -21.85
CA ARG A 361 28.27 20.64 -23.23
C ARG A 361 26.77 20.56 -23.52
N LEU A 362 25.98 19.95 -22.65
CA LEU A 362 24.53 19.86 -22.84
C LEU A 362 23.88 21.22 -22.57
N VAL A 363 22.99 21.62 -23.48
CA VAL A 363 22.18 22.82 -23.30
C VAL A 363 21.00 22.48 -22.41
N ASN A 364 20.90 23.17 -21.27
CA ASN A 364 19.77 23.02 -20.37
C ASN A 364 18.49 23.48 -21.08
N LYS A 365 17.48 22.61 -21.05
CA LYS A 365 16.14 22.89 -21.58
C LYS A 365 15.14 22.92 -20.44
N GLN A 366 14.08 23.70 -20.63
CA GLN A 366 12.93 23.68 -19.77
C GLN A 366 11.90 22.70 -20.32
N TYR A 367 11.29 21.95 -19.41
CA TYR A 367 10.21 21.02 -19.70
C TYR A 367 9.04 21.34 -18.81
N VAL A 368 7.82 21.16 -19.32
CA VAL A 368 6.61 21.25 -18.52
C VAL A 368 6.15 19.82 -18.23
N ALA A 369 5.77 19.55 -16.99
CA ALA A 369 5.32 18.23 -16.59
C ALA A 369 4.20 18.30 -15.54
N LEU A 370 3.35 17.28 -15.53
CA LEU A 370 2.40 17.04 -14.45
C LEU A 370 3.06 16.16 -13.39
N VAL A 371 3.02 16.55 -12.12
CA VAL A 371 3.43 15.67 -11.01
C VAL A 371 2.34 14.62 -10.82
N ALA A 372 2.63 13.36 -11.15
CA ALA A 372 1.64 12.29 -11.10
C ALA A 372 1.60 11.57 -9.76
N ARG A 373 2.78 11.35 -9.16
CA ARG A 373 2.91 10.77 -7.82
C ARG A 373 4.27 11.14 -7.22
N ASP A 374 4.35 11.08 -5.91
CA ASP A 374 5.63 11.01 -5.22
C ASP A 374 6.17 9.58 -5.33
N GLU A 375 7.42 9.42 -5.75
CA GLU A 375 8.09 8.11 -5.86
C GLU A 375 8.84 7.75 -4.59
N ALA A 376 9.16 8.75 -3.76
CA ALA A 376 9.78 8.57 -2.47
C ALA A 376 9.11 9.51 -1.46
N LEU A 377 9.11 9.12 -0.18
CA LEU A 377 8.70 10.01 0.90
C LEU A 377 9.52 11.30 0.82
N TYR A 378 8.86 12.45 1.05
CA TYR A 378 9.57 13.64 1.46
C TYR A 378 10.33 13.36 2.76
N LEU A 379 11.62 13.14 2.65
CA LEU A 379 12.52 13.09 3.79
C LEU A 379 13.10 14.49 3.88
N PRO A 380 12.75 15.30 4.90
CA PRO A 380 13.25 16.66 4.99
C PRO A 380 14.78 16.66 4.88
N TRP A 381 15.47 15.67 5.45
CA TRP A 381 16.94 15.51 5.41
C TRP A 381 17.52 14.84 4.18
N ALA A 382 16.71 14.25 3.29
CA ALA A 382 17.25 13.80 2.03
C ALA A 382 17.66 15.02 1.20
N PRO A 383 18.81 15.01 0.52
CA PRO A 383 19.20 16.13 -0.33
C PRO A 383 18.32 16.25 -1.58
N TYR A 384 17.58 15.19 -1.94
CA TYR A 384 16.67 15.16 -3.08
C TYR A 384 15.41 14.34 -2.76
N ASN A 385 14.28 14.75 -3.32
CA ASN A 385 13.02 14.01 -3.33
C ASN A 385 12.73 13.49 -4.75
N SER A 386 12.10 12.32 -4.83
CA SER A 386 11.81 11.65 -6.10
C SER A 386 10.34 11.77 -6.46
N TYR A 387 10.05 12.13 -7.71
CA TYR A 387 8.69 12.33 -8.23
C TYR A 387 8.52 11.56 -9.53
N LEU A 388 7.36 10.93 -9.72
CA LEU A 388 6.90 10.55 -11.05
C LEU A 388 6.26 11.77 -11.68
N ILE A 389 6.78 12.16 -12.82
CA ILE A 389 6.22 13.21 -13.63
C ILE A 389 5.74 12.64 -14.96
N ARG A 390 4.77 13.32 -15.57
CA ARG A 390 4.37 13.08 -16.95
C ARG A 390 4.67 14.29 -17.78
N LEU A 391 5.54 14.14 -18.78
CA LEU A 391 5.92 15.26 -19.64
C LEU A 391 4.73 15.74 -20.47
N LEU A 392 4.54 17.05 -20.48
CA LEU A 392 3.62 17.73 -21.37
C LEU A 392 4.31 17.96 -22.71
N GLN A 393 3.65 17.58 -23.79
CA GLN A 393 4.12 17.85 -25.13
C GLN A 393 3.10 18.72 -25.88
N GLN A 394 3.61 19.63 -26.72
CA GLN A 394 2.80 20.35 -27.69
C GLN A 394 2.70 19.54 -28.99
N GLY A 395 1.48 19.38 -29.49
CA GLY A 395 1.13 18.51 -30.60
C GLY A 395 1.05 17.03 -30.21
N HIS A 396 0.47 16.23 -31.10
CA HIS A 396 0.38 14.78 -30.92
C HIS A 396 1.78 14.15 -30.81
N PRO A 397 2.00 13.21 -29.88
CA PRO A 397 3.28 12.51 -29.81
C PRO A 397 3.52 11.70 -31.08
N PRO A 398 4.78 11.63 -31.57
CA PRO A 398 5.10 10.83 -32.74
C PRO A 398 4.85 9.36 -32.45
N ALA A 399 4.34 8.62 -33.44
CA ALA A 399 4.21 7.19 -33.32
C ALA A 399 5.60 6.53 -33.21
N VAL A 400 5.73 5.57 -32.30
CA VAL A 400 6.92 4.73 -32.12
C VAL A 400 6.48 3.28 -32.25
N PRO A 401 6.36 2.75 -33.49
CA PRO A 401 5.81 1.42 -33.76
C PRO A 401 6.56 0.30 -33.04
N GLU A 402 7.86 0.44 -32.84
CA GLU A 402 8.70 -0.56 -32.14
C GLU A 402 8.35 -0.72 -30.66
N LYS A 403 7.69 0.29 -30.08
CA LYS A 403 7.16 0.26 -28.71
C LYS A 403 5.65 0.12 -28.67
N PHE A 404 5.01 -0.11 -29.83
CA PHE A 404 3.55 -0.12 -30.01
C PHE A 404 2.88 1.15 -29.50
N LEU A 405 3.55 2.30 -29.63
CA LEU A 405 3.03 3.60 -29.20
C LEU A 405 2.54 4.39 -30.40
N ASP A 406 1.33 4.93 -30.32
CA ASP A 406 0.78 5.84 -31.32
C ASP A 406 0.08 7.05 -30.65
N ALA A 407 -0.32 8.02 -31.47
CA ALA A 407 -0.95 9.25 -31.00
C ALA A 407 -2.28 9.01 -30.26
N SER A 408 -2.98 7.90 -30.52
CA SER A 408 -4.26 7.56 -29.88
C SER A 408 -4.07 7.21 -28.39
N MET A 409 -2.84 6.83 -27.99
CA MET A 409 -2.47 6.54 -26.61
C MET A 409 -2.14 7.78 -25.77
N SER A 410 -2.22 8.98 -26.35
CA SER A 410 -2.05 10.23 -25.60
C SER A 410 -3.34 10.70 -24.95
N VAL A 411 -3.22 11.56 -23.93
CA VAL A 411 -4.34 12.21 -23.27
C VAL A 411 -4.28 13.71 -23.57
N PRO A 412 -5.32 14.31 -24.17
CA PRO A 412 -5.35 15.75 -24.42
C PRO A 412 -5.46 16.51 -23.10
N VAL A 413 -4.97 17.75 -23.05
CA VAL A 413 -5.05 18.63 -21.88
C VAL A 413 -5.73 19.94 -22.28
N LEU A 414 -6.59 20.47 -21.41
CA LEU A 414 -7.24 21.75 -21.66
C LEU A 414 -6.27 22.95 -21.47
N PRO A 415 -6.40 24.02 -22.28
CA PRO A 415 -7.35 24.16 -23.38
C PRO A 415 -6.98 23.26 -24.57
N THR A 416 -8.00 22.71 -25.25
CA THR A 416 -7.79 21.97 -26.51
C THR A 416 -8.53 22.66 -27.66
N THR A 417 -7.86 22.80 -28.80
CA THR A 417 -8.44 23.31 -30.05
C THR A 417 -9.17 22.24 -30.84
N GLN A 418 -8.97 20.97 -30.52
CA GLN A 418 -9.62 19.85 -31.21
C GLN A 418 -10.92 19.48 -30.49
N GLU A 419 -12.03 19.45 -31.23
CA GLU A 419 -13.34 19.06 -30.68
C GLU A 419 -13.34 17.62 -30.15
N THR A 420 -12.54 16.73 -30.75
CA THR A 420 -12.40 15.33 -30.32
C THR A 420 -10.98 14.81 -30.54
N HIS A 421 -10.45 14.08 -29.57
CA HIS A 421 -9.19 13.34 -29.69
C HIS A 421 -9.38 12.08 -30.54
N ILE A 422 -8.31 11.61 -31.20
CA ILE A 422 -8.33 10.45 -32.12
C ILE A 422 -8.89 9.19 -31.44
N SER A 423 -8.64 8.99 -30.14
CA SER A 423 -9.19 7.86 -29.37
C SER A 423 -10.50 8.18 -28.64
N GLY A 424 -11.06 9.37 -28.82
CA GLY A 424 -12.27 9.81 -28.11
C GLY A 424 -12.06 10.09 -26.62
N ARG A 425 -10.81 10.11 -26.13
CA ARG A 425 -10.49 10.38 -24.73
C ARG A 425 -10.87 11.82 -24.35
N ALA A 426 -11.49 11.95 -23.18
CA ALA A 426 -11.79 13.27 -22.60
C ALA A 426 -10.48 13.98 -22.21
N PRO A 427 -10.39 15.31 -22.39
CA PRO A 427 -9.22 16.07 -22.01
C PRO A 427 -9.09 16.22 -20.49
N LEU A 428 -7.84 16.23 -20.01
CA LEU A 428 -7.52 16.57 -18.63
C LEU A 428 -7.82 18.05 -18.39
N ILE A 429 -8.56 18.30 -17.31
CA ILE A 429 -8.95 19.64 -16.88
C ILE A 429 -7.89 20.12 -15.89
N SER A 430 -7.18 21.18 -16.25
CA SER A 430 -6.27 21.87 -15.34
C SER A 430 -7.03 22.98 -14.60
N SER A 431 -6.69 23.19 -13.33
CA SER A 431 -7.26 24.28 -12.51
C SER A 431 -6.90 25.67 -13.06
N ALA A 432 -5.72 25.79 -13.65
CA ALA A 432 -5.28 26.94 -14.42
C ALA A 432 -5.16 26.57 -15.91
N MET A 433 -5.63 27.43 -16.80
CA MET A 433 -5.49 27.20 -18.23
C MET A 433 -4.00 27.21 -18.61
N LEU A 434 -3.56 26.15 -19.28
CA LEU A 434 -2.24 26.14 -19.90
C LEU A 434 -2.19 27.17 -21.04
N PRO A 435 -1.01 27.77 -21.30
CA PRO A 435 -0.89 28.82 -22.32
C PRO A 435 -0.98 28.28 -23.75
N TRP A 436 -0.95 26.96 -23.95
CA TRP A 436 -1.02 26.30 -25.25
C TRP A 436 -2.32 25.51 -25.38
N SER A 437 -2.86 25.47 -26.59
CA SER A 437 -4.17 24.89 -26.89
C SER A 437 -4.12 23.56 -27.63
N ASP A 438 -2.94 22.97 -27.73
CA ASP A 438 -2.63 21.73 -28.44
C ASP A 438 -1.69 20.86 -27.59
N CYS A 439 -1.98 20.75 -26.29
CA CYS A 439 -1.15 20.00 -25.34
C CYS A 439 -1.67 18.57 -25.11
N PHE A 440 -0.72 17.64 -24.98
CA PHE A 440 -0.99 16.22 -24.72
C PHE A 440 0.01 15.67 -23.70
N ILE A 441 -0.45 14.72 -22.90
CA ILE A 441 0.41 13.83 -22.10
C ILE A 441 0.53 12.52 -22.87
N ALA A 442 1.77 12.12 -23.20
CA ALA A 442 2.03 10.83 -23.82
C ALA A 442 2.19 9.75 -22.74
N PHE A 443 1.66 8.54 -22.99
CA PHE A 443 1.83 7.40 -22.08
C PHE A 443 3.29 7.01 -21.87
N SER A 444 4.16 7.26 -22.85
CA SER A 444 5.61 7.07 -22.74
C SER A 444 6.34 8.22 -22.04
N GLY A 445 5.61 9.24 -21.57
CA GLY A 445 6.17 10.44 -20.94
C GLY A 445 6.33 10.32 -19.43
N ASP A 446 6.07 9.15 -18.85
CA ASP A 446 6.24 8.86 -17.44
C ASP A 446 7.75 8.77 -17.12
N HIS A 447 8.24 9.66 -16.27
CA HIS A 447 9.64 9.72 -15.86
C HIS A 447 9.76 9.92 -14.36
N THR A 448 10.69 9.22 -13.73
CA THR A 448 11.09 9.49 -12.36
C THR A 448 12.18 10.55 -12.36
N VAL A 449 11.95 11.67 -11.67
CA VAL A 449 12.91 12.77 -11.52
C VAL A 449 13.22 13.02 -10.05
N ARG A 450 14.40 13.57 -9.78
CA ARG A 450 14.80 14.00 -8.44
C ARG A 450 14.89 15.52 -8.39
N SER A 451 14.24 16.13 -7.41
CA SER A 451 14.34 17.57 -7.13
C SER A 451 15.04 17.78 -5.80
N PRO A 452 15.97 18.73 -5.68
CA PRO A 452 16.63 19.01 -4.41
C PRO A 452 15.62 19.34 -3.32
N SER A 453 15.80 18.78 -2.13
CA SER A 453 15.12 19.26 -0.94
C SER A 453 15.73 20.60 -0.59
N MET A 454 15.02 21.69 -0.85
CA MET A 454 15.49 23.00 -0.42
C MET A 454 15.43 23.08 1.10
N TRP A 455 16.54 22.70 1.76
CA TRP A 455 16.88 23.32 3.02
C TRP A 455 17.18 24.77 2.69
N ALA A 456 16.42 25.70 3.29
CA ALA A 456 16.90 27.07 3.38
C ALA A 456 18.21 27.00 4.18
N SER A 457 19.34 26.99 3.48
CA SER A 457 20.62 27.30 4.10
C SER A 457 20.56 28.77 4.48
N GLU A 458 20.54 29.06 5.77
CA GLU A 458 21.05 30.33 6.28
C GLU A 458 22.55 30.48 5.95
#